data_AF-A0A7V9VL41-F1
#
_entry.id   AF-A0A7V9VL41-F1
#
_cell.length_a   1.000
_cell.length_b   1.000
_cell.length_c   1.000
_cell.angle_alpha   90.00
_cell.angle_beta   90.00
_cell.angle_gamma   90.00
#
_symmetry.space_group_name_H-M   'P 1'
#
loop_
_entity.id
_entity.type
_entity.pdbx_description
1 polymer ?
#
loop_
_entity_poly.entity_id
_entity_poly.type
_entity_poly.pdbx_seq_one_letter_code
_entity_poly.pdbx_strand_id
1 'polypeptide(L)'
;MRTRSDREVIREVSAGTVYVDSETGSEYEVVGKVLPLAPSASQLPWAVDNLRLCGCSLQQLAPKDLNDCPHCDRRLPAVEG
;
A
#
# COMPACT_ATOMS: atom_id res chain seq x y z
N MET A 1 0.31 -0.87 -26.53
CA MET A 1 0.66 -1.85 -25.48
C MET A 1 2.06 -1.48 -25.01
N ARG A 2 2.23 -0.90 -23.81
CA ARG A 2 3.58 -0.59 -23.32
C ARG A 2 4.28 -1.93 -23.03
N THR A 3 5.46 -2.15 -23.62
CA THR A 3 6.30 -3.30 -23.33
C THR A 3 6.55 -3.32 -21.82
N ARG A 4 6.07 -4.34 -21.11
CA ARG A 4 6.49 -4.54 -19.71
C ARG A 4 7.97 -4.86 -19.75
N SER A 5 8.78 -3.99 -19.14
CA SER A 5 10.12 -4.37 -18.73
C SER A 5 9.96 -5.51 -17.71
N ASP A 6 10.76 -6.56 -17.86
CA ASP A 6 10.86 -7.70 -16.96
C ASP A 6 11.59 -7.37 -15.64
N ARG A 7 11.97 -6.10 -15.44
CA ARG A 7 12.70 -5.62 -14.27
C ARG A 7 11.79 -4.92 -13.28
N GLU A 8 11.50 -5.62 -12.19
CA GLU A 8 10.83 -5.06 -11.01
C GLU A 8 11.81 -5.04 -9.82
N VAL A 9 11.76 -3.97 -9.03
CA VAL A 9 12.57 -3.81 -7.82
C VAL A 9 11.72 -3.24 -6.69
N ILE A 10 11.95 -3.72 -5.47
CA ILE A 10 11.36 -3.16 -4.25
C ILE A 10 12.40 -2.29 -3.57
N ARG A 11 12.11 -0.99 -3.43
CA ARG A 11 12.99 -0.03 -2.78
C ARG A 11 12.17 1.06 -2.09
N GLU A 12 12.76 1.67 -1.07
CA GLU A 12 12.28 2.95 -0.55
C GLU A 12 12.42 4.03 -1.63
N VAL A 13 11.35 4.81 -1.80
CA VAL A 13 11.26 5.87 -2.81
C VAL A 13 10.84 7.19 -2.18
N SER A 14 11.37 8.28 -2.73
CA SER A 14 11.03 9.65 -2.34
C SER A 14 9.98 10.23 -3.29
N ALA A 15 9.02 10.97 -2.73
CA ALA A 15 7.97 11.60 -3.52
C ALA A 15 8.58 12.64 -4.48
N GLY A 16 8.17 12.58 -5.76
CA GLY A 16 8.65 13.49 -6.80
C GLY A 16 10.03 13.15 -7.38
N THR A 17 10.68 12.07 -6.92
CA THR A 17 11.95 11.60 -7.50
C THR A 17 11.69 10.67 -8.68
N VAL A 18 12.35 10.94 -9.81
CA VAL A 18 12.37 10.04 -10.98
C VAL A 18 13.49 9.03 -10.79
N TYR A 19 13.15 7.74 -10.86
CA TYR A 19 14.10 6.64 -10.77
C TYR A 19 14.33 6.06 -12.16
N VAL A 20 15.58 5.79 -12.51
CA VAL A 20 15.96 5.27 -13.83
C VAL A 20 16.77 3.98 -13.70
N ASP A 21 16.57 3.05 -14.64
CA ASP A 21 17.43 1.87 -14.81
C ASP A 21 18.82 2.33 -15.26
N SER A 22 19.85 1.97 -14.50
CA SER A 22 21.23 2.39 -14.78
C SER A 22 21.80 1.83 -16.09
N GLU A 23 21.27 0.71 -16.60
CA GLU A 23 21.75 0.11 -17.83
C GLU A 23 21.05 0.68 -19.07
N THR A 24 19.75 0.92 -18.98
CA THR A 24 18.94 1.33 -20.13
C THR A 24 18.60 2.82 -20.16
N GLY A 25 18.70 3.51 -19.02
CA GLY A 25 18.25 4.89 -18.84
C GLY A 25 16.73 5.07 -18.79
N SER A 26 15.96 3.98 -18.81
CA SER A 26 14.48 4.04 -18.80
C SER A 26 13.95 4.38 -17.41
N GLU A 27 12.88 5.18 -17.35
CA GLU A 27 12.20 5.51 -16.09
C GLU A 27 11.45 4.30 -15.50
N TYR A 28 11.59 4.10 -14.20
CA TYR A 28 10.76 3.17 -13.44
C TYR A 28 9.39 3.79 -13.12
N GLU A 29 8.34 2.97 -13.25
CA GLU A 29 6.98 3.31 -12.83
C GLU A 29 6.69 2.67 -11.47
N VAL A 30 6.12 3.44 -10.53
CA VAL A 30 5.67 2.91 -9.24
C VAL A 30 4.35 2.18 -9.44
N VAL A 31 4.40 0.86 -9.52
CA VAL A 31 3.22 0.00 -9.76
C VAL A 31 2.53 -0.47 -8.47
N GLY A 32 3.15 -0.28 -7.31
CA GLY A 32 2.61 -0.74 -6.03
C GLY A 32 3.37 -0.22 -4.81
N LYS A 33 2.90 -0.60 -3.63
CA LYS A 33 3.54 -0.29 -2.35
C LYS A 33 3.52 -1.53 -1.46
N VAL A 34 4.62 -1.79 -0.77
CA VAL A 34 4.66 -2.81 0.29
C VAL A 34 4.06 -2.19 1.54
N LEU A 35 3.04 -2.85 2.10
CA LEU A 35 2.38 -2.44 3.33
C LEU A 35 2.86 -3.30 4.51
N PRO A 36 2.85 -2.75 5.74
CA PRO A 36 2.51 -1.37 6.09
C PRO A 36 3.62 -0.38 5.74
N LEU A 37 3.24 0.85 5.38
CA LEU A 37 4.20 1.95 5.29
C LEU A 37 4.40 2.55 6.69
N ALA A 38 5.66 2.67 7.12
CA ALA A 38 5.97 3.39 8.35
C ALA A 38 5.82 4.91 8.13
N PRO A 39 5.32 5.66 9.11
CA PRO A 39 4.71 5.18 10.36
C PRO A 39 3.28 4.67 10.13
N SER A 40 2.96 3.50 10.68
CA SER A 40 1.60 2.97 10.71
C SER A 40 0.91 3.41 12.01
N ALA A 41 -0.32 3.90 11.92
CA ALA A 41 -1.14 4.19 13.09
C ALA A 41 -1.60 2.91 13.82
N SER A 42 -1.59 1.76 13.14
CA SER A 42 -1.95 0.47 13.72
C SER A 42 -0.79 -0.12 14.52
N GLN A 43 -1.11 -0.69 15.68
CA GLN A 43 -0.18 -1.41 16.54
C GLN A 43 -0.23 -2.93 16.32
N LEU A 44 -1.12 -3.42 15.45
CA LEU A 44 -1.24 -4.82 15.14
C LEU A 44 -0.29 -5.22 14.00
N PRO A 45 0.29 -6.44 14.04
CA PRO A 45 0.98 -7.01 12.89
C PRO A 45 0.06 -7.06 11.66
N TRP A 46 0.63 -6.86 10.48
CA TRP A 46 -0.10 -6.95 9.20
C TRP A 46 -0.37 -8.41 8.80
N ALA A 47 -1.17 -9.10 9.61
CA ALA A 47 -1.59 -10.48 9.43
C ALA A 47 -3.08 -10.55 9.08
N VAL A 48 -3.51 -11.59 8.37
CA VAL A 48 -4.90 -11.76 7.92
C VAL A 48 -5.90 -11.57 9.07
N ASP A 49 -5.60 -12.14 10.25
CA ASP A 49 -6.46 -12.05 11.44
C ASP A 49 -6.62 -10.63 11.99
N ASN A 50 -5.68 -9.73 11.70
CA ASN A 50 -5.68 -8.34 12.15
C ASN A 50 -6.23 -7.35 11.12
N LEU A 51 -6.65 -7.85 9.94
CA LEU A 51 -7.11 -7.02 8.84
C LEU A 51 -8.60 -7.22 8.57
N ARG A 52 -9.20 -6.18 7.99
CA ARG A 52 -10.58 -6.16 7.51
C ARG A 52 -10.66 -5.41 6.19
N LEU A 53 -11.72 -5.64 5.44
CA LEU A 53 -11.98 -4.87 4.21
C LEU A 53 -12.50 -3.47 4.56
N CYS A 54 -12.07 -2.45 3.82
CA CYS A 54 -12.70 -1.12 3.88
C CYS A 54 -14.17 -1.26 3.52
N GLY A 55 -15.09 -0.75 4.35
CA GLY A 55 -16.52 -0.72 4.01
C GLY A 55 -16.85 0.15 2.78
N CYS A 56 -15.92 1.00 2.34
CA CYS A 56 -16.08 1.91 1.21
C CYS A 56 -15.93 1.24 -0.16
N SER A 57 -14.82 0.54 -0.36
CA SER A 57 -14.41 -0.05 -1.63
C SER A 57 -14.47 -1.57 -1.60
N LEU A 58 -14.52 -2.16 -0.40
CA LEU A 58 -14.42 -3.60 -0.14
C LEU A 58 -13.21 -4.28 -0.80
N GLN A 59 -12.20 -3.50 -1.19
CA GLN A 59 -11.01 -3.98 -1.90
C GLN A 59 -9.71 -3.68 -1.14
N GLN A 60 -9.72 -2.68 -0.26
CA GLN A 60 -8.54 -2.28 0.49
C GLN A 60 -8.55 -2.93 1.88
N LEU A 61 -7.40 -3.46 2.29
CA LEU A 61 -7.20 -4.00 3.63
C LEU A 61 -6.87 -2.86 4.61
N ALA A 62 -7.60 -2.82 5.72
CA ALA A 62 -7.39 -1.89 6.82
C ALA A 62 -7.19 -2.68 8.12
N PRO A 63 -6.30 -2.24 9.02
CA PRO A 63 -6.16 -2.83 10.34
C PRO A 63 -7.46 -2.73 11.17
N LYS A 64 -7.73 -3.78 11.96
CA LYS A 64 -8.94 -3.88 12.81
C LYS A 64 -8.93 -2.91 13.99
N ASP A 65 -7.75 -2.47 14.44
CA ASP A 65 -7.57 -1.56 15.58
C ASP A 65 -7.75 -0.07 15.22
N LEU A 66 -7.84 0.28 13.93
CA LEU A 66 -8.09 1.65 13.50
C LEU A 66 -9.58 1.97 13.44
N ASN A 67 -10.00 3.13 13.93
CA ASN A 67 -11.39 3.58 13.80
C ASN A 67 -11.69 4.23 12.45
N ASP A 68 -10.68 4.84 11.82
CA ASP A 68 -10.79 5.53 10.54
C ASP A 68 -9.94 4.82 9.49
N CYS A 69 -10.46 4.69 8.27
CA CYS A 69 -9.80 3.95 7.20
C CYS A 69 -8.58 4.73 6.67
N PRO A 70 -7.37 4.16 6.64
CA PRO A 70 -6.17 4.86 6.16
C PRO A 70 -6.14 5.10 4.64
N HIS A 71 -7.14 4.59 3.91
CA HIS A 71 -7.24 4.72 2.45
C HIS A 71 -8.29 5.74 2.00
N CYS A 72 -9.31 6.03 2.83
CA CYS A 72 -10.44 6.87 2.44
C CYS A 72 -10.97 7.79 3.54
N ASP A 73 -10.34 7.79 4.72
CA ASP A 73 -10.64 8.61 5.90
C ASP A 73 -12.07 8.48 6.45
N ARG A 74 -12.83 7.46 6.00
CA ARG A 74 -14.15 7.16 6.54
C ARG A 74 -14.04 6.33 7.81
N ARG A 75 -14.97 6.58 8.73
CA ARG A 75 -15.14 5.76 9.93
C ARG A 75 -15.51 4.33 9.54
N LEU A 76 -14.74 3.37 10.06
CA LEU A 76 -14.94 1.95 9.85
C LEU A 76 -16.05 1.43 10.78
N PRO A 77 -16.86 0.45 10.33
CA PRO A 77 -17.87 -0.18 11.18
C PRO A 77 -17.22 -0.92 12.36
N ALA A 78 -18.00 -1.27 13.38
CA ALA A 78 -17.50 -2.14 14.44
C ALA A 78 -17.06 -3.50 13.84
N VAL A 79 -15.99 -4.07 14.39
CA VAL A 79 -15.60 -5.46 14.04
C VAL A 79 -16.54 -6.38 14.81
N GLU A 80 -17.24 -7.27 14.13
CA GLU A 80 -18.01 -8.34 14.77
C GLU A 80 -17.03 -9.38 15.35
N GLY A 81 -17.30 -9.82 16.58
CA GLY A 81 -16.47 -10.79 17.32
C GLY A 81 -16.84 -12.23 17.06
#